data_AF-A0A1G7EHI0-F1
#
_entry.id   AF-A0A1G7EHI0-F1
#
_cell.length_a   1.000
_cell.length_b   1.000
_cell.length_c   1.000
_cell.angle_alpha   90.00
_cell.angle_beta   90.00
_cell.angle_gamma   90.00
#
_symmetry.space_group_name_H-M   'P 1'
#
loop_
_entity.id
_entity.type
_entity.pdbx_description
1 polymer ?
#
loop_
_entity_poly.entity_id
_entity_poly.type
_entity_poly.pdbx_seq_one_letter_code
_entity_poly.pdbx_strand_id
1 'polypeptide(L)'
;MKRKDLESLNDIASMIRDRAMADLARLNRQRLDLETEQTQIAQDMQTAWREGCDNLMLAKAAENYEKWAQMRLRQIAESLAQLQPLIEAQRQRTAAATGRHRNLGEIAKKMLTEQQVAREKRL
;
A
#
# COMPACT_ATOMS: atom_id res chain seq x y z
N MET A 1 20.61 -11.05 27.98
CA MET A 1 19.21 -10.73 27.62
C MET A 1 18.33 -11.89 28.10
N LYS A 2 17.25 -11.64 28.84
CA LYS A 2 16.38 -12.72 29.33
C LYS A 2 15.38 -13.12 28.23
N ARG A 3 14.95 -14.38 28.22
CA ARG A 3 13.98 -14.91 27.22
C ARG A 3 12.71 -14.06 27.13
N LYS A 4 12.20 -13.60 28.28
CA LYS A 4 11.04 -12.69 28.39
C LYS A 4 11.25 -11.35 27.67
N ASP A 5 12.48 -10.81 27.68
CA ASP A 5 12.81 -9.57 26.99
C ASP A 5 12.78 -9.78 25.46
N LEU A 6 13.20 -10.96 24.99
CA LEU A 6 13.24 -11.29 23.57
C LEU A 6 11.85 -11.58 23.00
N GLU A 7 11.00 -12.28 23.76
CA GLU A 7 9.59 -12.47 23.44
C GLU A 7 8.88 -11.11 23.34
N SER A 8 9.10 -10.21 24.31
CA SER A 8 8.54 -8.85 24.28
C SER A 8 9.00 -8.04 23.05
N LEU A 9 10.28 -8.13 22.68
CA LEU A 9 10.78 -7.47 21.46
C LEU A 9 10.19 -8.07 20.19
N ASN A 10 9.97 -9.39 20.17
CA ASN A 10 9.36 -10.07 19.03
C ASN A 10 7.90 -9.64 18.84
N ASP A 11 7.13 -9.52 19.93
CA ASP A 11 5.75 -9.04 19.90
C ASP A 11 5.67 -7.60 19.39
N ILE A 12 6.52 -6.71 19.91
CA ILE A 12 6.62 -5.33 19.43
C ILE A 12 6.99 -5.29 17.93
N ALA A 13 7.93 -6.12 17.49
CA ALA A 13 8.31 -6.19 16.10
C ALA A 13 7.18 -6.71 15.19
N SER A 14 6.37 -7.67 15.66
CA SER A 14 5.17 -8.12 14.95
C SER A 14 4.16 -6.99 14.82
N MET A 15 3.86 -6.27 15.91
CA MET A 15 2.94 -5.13 15.87
C MET A 15 3.39 -4.03 14.91
N ILE A 16 4.70 -3.71 14.89
CA ILE A 16 5.27 -2.72 13.96
C ILE A 16 5.15 -3.20 12.52
N ARG A 17 5.41 -4.49 12.24
CA ARG A 17 5.23 -5.08 10.91
C ARG A 17 3.77 -4.96 10.46
N ASP A 18 2.83 -5.36 11.31
CA ASP A 18 1.41 -5.40 10.97
C ASP A 18 0.88 -3.99 10.70
N ARG A 19 1.28 -3.02 11.52
CA ARG A 19 1.00 -1.60 11.28
C ARG A 19 1.59 -1.10 9.97
N ALA A 20 2.85 -1.42 9.69
CA ALA A 20 3.50 -1.00 8.45
C ALA A 20 2.81 -1.58 7.20
N MET A 21 2.38 -2.84 7.26
CA MET A 21 1.60 -3.49 6.21
C MET A 21 0.22 -2.86 6.04
N ALA A 22 -0.49 -2.55 7.13
CA ALA A 22 -1.78 -1.87 7.07
C ALA A 22 -1.66 -0.47 6.44
N ASP A 23 -0.63 0.29 6.81
CA ASP A 23 -0.35 1.60 6.22
C ASP A 23 -0.04 1.51 4.72
N LEU A 24 0.73 0.50 4.30
CA LEU A 24 1.01 0.24 2.89
C LEU A 24 -0.26 -0.15 2.12
N ALA A 25 -1.10 -1.02 2.70
CA ALA A 25 -2.37 -1.42 2.09
C ALA A 25 -3.31 -0.23 1.90
N ARG A 26 -3.36 0.70 2.86
CA ARG A 26 -4.14 1.93 2.76
C ARG A 26 -3.68 2.82 1.60
N LEU A 27 -2.36 3.02 1.45
CA LEU A 27 -1.82 3.82 0.34
C LEU A 27 -2.08 3.17 -1.01
N ASN A 28 -1.92 1.85 -1.11
CA ASN A 28 -2.23 1.11 -2.34
C ASN A 28 -3.71 1.16 -2.69
N ARG A 29 -4.60 1.13 -1.69
CA ARG A 29 -6.05 1.31 -1.92
C ARG A 29 -6.36 2.69 -2.47
N GLN A 30 -5.78 3.75 -1.89
CA GLN A 30 -5.95 5.11 -2.42
C GLN A 30 -5.46 5.23 -3.87
N ARG A 31 -4.34 4.59 -4.21
CA ARG A 31 -3.85 4.54 -5.59
C ARG A 31 -4.85 3.82 -6.52
N LEU A 32 -5.36 2.66 -6.11
CA LEU A 32 -6.32 1.88 -6.86
C LEU A 32 -7.63 2.65 -7.10
N ASP A 33 -8.12 3.37 -6.09
CA ASP A 33 -9.34 4.18 -6.19
C ASP A 33 -9.16 5.28 -7.26
N LEU A 34 -8.00 5.93 -7.30
CA LEU A 34 -7.66 6.94 -8.32
C LEU A 34 -7.48 6.34 -9.72
N GLU A 35 -6.81 5.18 -9.84
CA GLU A 35 -6.67 4.46 -11.11
C GLU A 35 -8.04 4.00 -11.66
N THR A 36 -8.95 3.61 -10.76
CA THR A 36 -10.32 3.23 -11.10
C THR A 36 -11.11 4.44 -11.57
N GLU A 37 -11.01 5.58 -10.86
CA GLU A 37 -11.66 6.83 -11.26
C GLU A 37 -11.16 7.31 -12.63
N GLN A 38 -9.85 7.27 -12.88
CA GLN A 38 -9.25 7.58 -14.18
C GLN A 38 -9.86 6.72 -15.30
N THR A 39 -9.98 5.41 -15.07
CA THR A 39 -10.54 4.47 -16.04
C THR A 39 -12.02 4.77 -16.32
N GLN A 40 -12.79 5.07 -15.28
CA GLN A 40 -14.21 5.41 -15.40
C GLN A 40 -14.39 6.71 -16.20
N ILE A 41 -13.64 7.77 -15.87
CA ILE A 41 -13.71 9.05 -16.60
C ILE A 41 -13.39 8.86 -18.08
N ALA A 42 -12.39 8.03 -18.41
CA ALA A 42 -12.05 7.75 -19.80
C ALA A 42 -13.18 7.04 -20.57
N GLN A 43 -13.85 6.08 -19.93
CA GLN A 43 -15.02 5.39 -20.50
C GLN A 43 -16.22 6.33 -20.69
N ASP A 44 -16.50 7.16 -19.67
CA ASP A 44 -17.59 8.12 -19.70
C ASP A 44 -17.33 9.19 -20.77
N MET A 45 -16.09 9.65 -20.94
CA MET A 45 -15.71 10.62 -21.96
C MET A 45 -15.92 10.06 -23.36
N GLN A 46 -15.57 8.79 -23.58
CA GLN A 46 -15.82 8.13 -24.85
C GLN A 46 -17.32 7.99 -25.14
N THR A 47 -18.12 7.70 -24.11
CA THR A 47 -19.58 7.57 -24.22
C THR A 47 -20.22 8.92 -24.53
N ALA A 48 -19.88 9.96 -23.77
CA ALA A 48 -20.35 11.32 -23.98
C ALA A 48 -19.99 11.85 -25.38
N TRP A 49 -18.80 11.53 -25.88
CA TRP A 49 -18.39 11.91 -27.23
C TRP A 49 -19.28 11.27 -28.30
N ARG A 50 -19.55 9.96 -28.20
CA ARG A 50 -20.45 9.28 -29.16
C ARG A 50 -21.86 9.89 -29.13
N GLU A 51 -22.42 10.07 -27.94
CA GLU A 51 -23.76 10.66 -27.78
C GLU A 51 -23.84 12.11 -28.30
N GLY A 52 -22.77 12.89 -28.12
CA GLY A 52 -22.66 14.25 -28.64
C GLY A 52 -22.53 14.31 -30.16
N CYS A 53 -21.88 13.31 -30.78
CA CYS A 53 -21.82 13.18 -32.24
C CYS A 53 -23.18 12.77 -32.84
N ASP A 54 -23.89 11.87 -32.16
CA ASP A 54 -25.18 11.35 -32.63
C ASP A 54 -26.35 12.33 -32.39
N ASN A 55 -26.21 13.25 -31.42
CA ASN A 55 -27.24 14.22 -31.06
C ASN A 55 -26.68 15.63 -30.86
N LEU A 56 -27.02 16.54 -31.78
CA LEU A 56 -26.66 17.97 -31.74
C LEU A 56 -27.10 18.69 -30.44
N MET A 57 -28.16 18.24 -29.78
CA MET A 57 -28.57 18.82 -28.48
C MET A 57 -27.63 18.42 -27.34
N LEU A 58 -26.92 17.30 -27.46
CA LEU A 58 -25.98 16.80 -26.47
C LEU A 58 -24.53 17.20 -26.77
N ALA A 59 -24.21 17.65 -27.99
CA ALA A 59 -22.86 18.04 -28.41
C ALA A 59 -22.18 19.03 -27.43
N LYS A 60 -22.90 20.07 -27.00
CA LYS A 60 -22.38 21.06 -26.04
C LYS A 60 -22.16 20.48 -24.64
N ALA A 61 -23.00 19.53 -24.22
CA ALA A 61 -22.83 18.85 -22.95
C ALA A 61 -21.60 17.92 -22.97
N ALA A 62 -21.40 17.21 -24.08
CA ALA A 62 -20.21 16.38 -24.30
C ALA A 62 -18.91 17.20 -24.28
N GLU A 63 -18.87 18.36 -24.96
CA GLU A 63 -17.71 19.26 -24.94
C GLU A 63 -17.40 19.78 -23.53
N ASN A 64 -18.44 20.15 -22.77
CA ASN A 64 -18.27 20.60 -21.38
C ASN A 64 -17.76 19.46 -20.48
N TYR A 65 -18.29 18.26 -20.66
CA TYR A 65 -17.84 17.08 -19.94
C TYR A 65 -16.37 16.77 -20.24
N GLU A 66 -15.95 16.83 -21.50
CA GLU A 66 -14.56 16.62 -21.90
C GLU A 66 -13.61 17.61 -21.20
N LYS A 67 -13.95 18.91 -21.17
CA LYS A 67 -13.14 19.91 -20.46
C LYS A 67 -13.00 19.62 -18.98
N TRP A 68 -14.11 19.25 -18.33
CA TRP A 68 -14.10 18.83 -16.93
C TRP A 68 -13.26 17.56 -16.72
N ALA A 69 -13.43 16.55 -17.58
CA ALA A 69 -12.72 15.29 -17.52
C ALA A 69 -11.20 15.49 -17.65
N GLN A 70 -10.75 16.32 -18.61
CA GLN A 70 -9.34 16.66 -18.77
C GLN A 70 -8.74 17.33 -17.52
N MET A 71 -9.48 18.27 -16.91
CA MET A 71 -9.06 18.89 -15.65
C MET A 71 -8.97 17.86 -14.52
N ARG A 72 -9.97 16.99 -14.38
CA ARG A 72 -10.00 15.97 -13.33
C ARG A 72 -8.89 14.93 -13.51
N LEU A 73 -8.63 14.49 -14.74
CA LEU A 73 -7.54 13.58 -15.07
C LEU A 73 -6.17 14.17 -14.73
N ARG A 74 -5.96 15.48 -14.94
CA ARG A 74 -4.73 16.16 -14.49
C ARG A 74 -4.59 16.14 -12.97
N GLN A 75 -5.66 16.43 -12.22
CA GLN A 75 -5.65 16.36 -10.75
C GLN A 75 -5.36 14.95 -10.23
N ILE A 76 -5.93 13.93 -10.88
CA ILE A 76 -5.66 12.53 -10.56
C ILE A 76 -4.18 12.20 -10.81
N ALA A 77 -3.63 12.62 -11.95
CA ALA A 77 -2.22 12.41 -12.27
C ALA A 77 -1.27 13.07 -11.26
N GLU A 78 -1.59 14.30 -10.83
CA GLU A 78 -0.84 14.99 -9.76
C GLU A 78 -0.93 14.23 -8.43
N SER A 79 -2.12 13.74 -8.07
CA SER A 79 -2.34 12.97 -6.83
C SER A 79 -1.58 11.64 -6.86
N LEU A 80 -1.58 10.94 -7.99
CA LEU A 80 -0.80 9.71 -8.18
C LEU A 80 0.71 9.98 -8.09
N ALA A 81 1.19 11.06 -8.69
CA ALA A 81 2.58 11.47 -8.60
C ALA A 81 3.01 11.79 -7.15
N GLN A 82 2.13 12.37 -6.35
CA GLN A 82 2.37 12.62 -4.92
C GLN A 82 2.31 11.34 -4.07
N LEU A 83 1.43 10.40 -4.40
CA LEU A 83 1.30 9.12 -3.68
C LEU A 83 2.47 8.17 -3.93
N GLN A 84 3.03 8.16 -5.15
CA GLN A 84 4.11 7.25 -5.53
C GLN A 84 5.31 7.25 -4.56
N PRO A 85 5.93 8.39 -4.21
CA PRO A 85 7.06 8.40 -3.27
C PRO A 85 6.64 7.95 -1.86
N LEU A 86 5.39 8.20 -1.44
CA LEU A 86 4.88 7.75 -0.14
C LEU A 86 4.74 6.22 -0.10
N ILE A 87 4.24 5.62 -1.17
CA ILE A 87 4.14 4.16 -1.32
C ILE A 87 5.52 3.53 -1.30
N GLU A 88 6.48 4.09 -2.03
CA GLU A 88 7.85 3.56 -2.07
C GLU A 88 8.54 3.63 -0.70
N ALA A 89 8.44 4.78 -0.03
CA ALA A 89 8.97 4.94 1.33
C ALA A 89 8.31 3.95 2.31
N GLN A 90 7.00 3.78 2.23
CA GLN A 90 6.28 2.86 3.10
C GLN A 90 6.60 1.39 2.79
N ARG A 91 6.83 1.04 1.51
CA ARG A 91 7.27 -0.29 1.09
C ARG A 91 8.65 -0.62 1.68
N GLN A 92 9.59 0.33 1.66
CA GLN A 92 10.90 0.15 2.31
C GLN A 92 10.77 -0.04 3.82
N ARG A 93 9.93 0.77 4.50
CA ARG A 93 9.66 0.61 5.94
C ARG A 93 9.05 -0.75 6.26
N THR A 94 8.12 -1.22 5.45
CA THR A 94 7.45 -2.52 5.60
C THR A 94 8.45 -3.66 5.42
N ALA A 95 9.32 -3.57 4.41
CA ALA A 95 10.39 -4.54 4.19
C ALA A 95 11.36 -4.60 5.38
N ALA A 96 11.77 -3.44 5.90
CA ALA A 96 12.64 -3.36 7.07
C ALA A 96 11.97 -3.94 8.33
N ALA A 97 10.71 -3.62 8.59
CA ALA A 97 9.95 -4.16 9.72
C ALA A 97 9.80 -5.69 9.63
N THR A 98 9.50 -6.19 8.44
CA THR A 98 9.40 -7.64 8.17
C THR A 98 10.73 -8.34 8.38
N GLY A 99 11.83 -7.76 7.90
CA GLY A 99 13.19 -8.27 8.11
C GLY A 99 13.58 -8.30 9.58
N ARG A 100 13.29 -7.23 10.34
CA ARG A 100 13.56 -7.17 11.79
C ARG A 100 12.79 -8.24 12.57
N HIS A 101 11.49 -8.40 12.31
CA HIS A 101 10.68 -9.43 12.95
C HIS A 101 11.20 -10.84 12.62
N ARG A 102 11.54 -11.11 11.34
CA ARG A 102 12.14 -12.38 10.95
C ARG A 102 13.45 -12.66 11.69
N ASN A 103 14.35 -11.67 11.76
CA ASN A 103 15.64 -11.82 12.45
C ASN A 103 15.47 -12.10 13.94
N LEU A 104 14.53 -11.41 14.61
CA LEU A 104 14.22 -11.67 16.02
C LEU A 104 13.66 -13.07 16.24
N GLY A 105 12.79 -13.55 15.35
CA GLY A 105 12.30 -14.93 15.37
C GLY A 105 13.41 -15.97 15.23
N GLU A 106 14.38 -15.74 14.34
CA GLU A 106 15.54 -16.63 14.19
C GLU A 106 16.47 -16.61 15.40
N ILE A 107 16.69 -15.44 16.01
CA ILE A 107 17.46 -15.32 17.27
C ILE A 107 16.75 -16.08 18.39
N ALA A 108 15.43 -15.95 18.51
CA ALA A 108 14.63 -16.64 19.52
C ALA A 108 14.71 -18.16 19.39
N LYS A 109 14.65 -18.69 18.15
CA LYS A 109 14.84 -20.12 17.88
C LYS A 109 16.22 -20.59 18.31
N LYS A 110 17.29 -19.88 17.92
CA LYS A 110 18.68 -20.25 18.28
C LYS A 110 18.88 -20.29 19.80
N MET A 111 18.37 -19.29 20.52
CA MET A 111 18.47 -19.26 21.98
C MET A 111 17.72 -20.41 22.65
N LEU A 112 16.57 -20.84 22.12
CA LEU A 112 15.84 -22.01 22.61
C LEU A 112 16.67 -23.29 22.44
N THR A 113 17.26 -23.48 21.25
CA THR A 113 18.12 -24.64 20.97
C THR A 113 19.35 -24.67 21.87
N GLU A 114 20.03 -23.55 22.04
CA GLU A 114 21.20 -23.44 22.94
C GLU A 114 20.84 -23.75 24.40
N GLN A 115 19.66 -23.32 24.86
CA GLN A 115 19.18 -23.64 26.21
C GLN A 115 18.84 -25.13 26.38
N GLN A 116 18.27 -25.78 25.36
CA GLN A 116 18.00 -27.22 25.39
C GLN A 116 19.30 -28.01 25.48
N VAL A 117 20.27 -27.70 24.62
CA VAL A 117 21.60 -28.34 24.64
C VAL A 117 22.32 -28.11 25.96
N ALA A 118 22.23 -26.91 26.53
CA ALA A 118 22.83 -26.60 27.83
C ALA A 118 22.16 -27.33 29.00
N ARG A 119 20.86 -27.65 28.90
CA ARG A 119 20.15 -28.49 29.89
C ARG A 119 20.54 -29.96 29.75
N GLU A 120 20.60 -30.47 28.54
CA GLU A 120 20.97 -31.87 28.26
C GLU A 120 22.41 -32.18 28.70
N LYS A 121 23.35 -31.24 28.56
CA LYS A 121 24.74 -31.41 29.03
C LYS A 121 24.93 -31.31 30.55
N ARG A 122 23.90 -30.90 31.30
CA ARG A 122 23.93 -30.76 32.76
C ARG A 122 23.22 -31.91 33.49
N LEU A 123 22.57 -32.79 32.73
CA LEU A 123 22.02 -34.07 33.19
C LEU A 123 23.02 -35.18 32.85
#